data_AF-A0A2G3AIG3-F1
#
_entry.id   AF-A0A2G3AIG3-F1
#
_cell.length_a   1.000
_cell.length_b   1.000
_cell.length_c   1.000
_cell.angle_alpha   90.00
_cell.angle_beta   90.00
_cell.angle_gamma   90.00
#
_symmetry.space_group_name_H-M   'P 1'
#
loop_
_entity.id
_entity.type
_entity.pdbx_description
1 polymer ?
#
loop_
_entity_poly.entity_id
_entity_poly.type
_entity_poly.pdbx_seq_one_letter_code
_entity_poly.pdbx_strand_id
1 'polypeptide(L)'
;NKSGVPPRLWILIYALPPSRPTWGILGLNRSDTKGKEIVAAGLATHFVPSQKLFQLEKRLLSINNGDEDAIRSVINEFSTNVHIDERSILNKLSIINDCFSGESMEEIMDSFEAKADKKGNDWIVPVLKNLKKASPTGLKITLRSILEGRTQTLSECLRREFRITVNTLRSILSDDFYEGIRATIIDKDKSPKWNPSTLDKVYDEQLDLIFKPFEEHNLELQIPIQEDVCRWGGKYENSRYCLRTN
;
A
#
# COMPACT_ATOMS: atom_id res chain seq x y z
N ASN A 1 4.95 14.92 11.54
CA ASN A 1 4.98 13.70 12.38
C ASN A 1 5.49 12.51 11.58
N LYS A 2 6.76 12.14 11.82
CA LYS A 2 7.50 11.08 11.12
C LYS A 2 7.52 9.82 11.99
N SER A 3 6.45 9.04 11.94
CA SER A 3 6.28 7.75 12.58
C SER A 3 6.55 6.62 11.58
N GLY A 4 7.76 6.07 11.60
CA GLY A 4 8.10 4.84 10.86
C GLY A 4 7.62 3.63 11.64
N VAL A 5 6.30 3.39 11.59
CA VAL A 5 5.65 2.21 12.13
C VAL A 5 5.14 1.40 10.95
N PRO A 6 5.57 0.15 10.71
CA PRO A 6 4.82 -0.78 9.89
C PRO A 6 3.99 -1.65 10.82
N PRO A 7 2.76 -1.23 11.16
CA PRO A 7 1.64 -2.08 10.79
C PRO A 7 0.36 -1.25 10.57
N ARG A 8 0.28 -0.48 9.47
CA ARG A 8 -1.00 0.07 8.94
C ARG A 8 -1.04 0.21 7.42
N LEU A 9 0.07 0.03 6.72
CA LEU A 9 0.13 0.18 5.25
C LEU A 9 -0.32 -1.07 4.47
N TRP A 10 -0.40 -2.24 5.09
CA TRP A 10 -0.64 -3.48 4.36
C TRP A 10 -2.11 -3.59 3.89
N ILE A 11 -3.03 -2.94 4.61
CA ILE A 11 -4.43 -2.79 4.21
C ILE A 11 -4.60 -1.79 3.04
N LEU A 12 -3.66 -0.84 2.85
CA LEU A 12 -3.73 0.13 1.76
C LEU A 12 -3.24 -0.43 0.42
N ILE A 13 -2.49 -1.54 0.43
CA ILE A 13 -2.12 -2.26 -0.79
C ILE A 13 -3.37 -2.87 -1.45
N TYR A 14 -4.37 -3.26 -0.65
CA TYR A 14 -5.56 -3.96 -1.14
C TYR A 14 -6.63 -3.02 -1.75
N ALA A 15 -6.67 -1.75 -1.36
CA ALA A 15 -7.59 -0.78 -1.95
C ALA A 15 -7.14 -0.24 -3.33
N LEU A 16 -5.95 -0.65 -3.79
CA LEU A 16 -5.40 -0.21 -5.07
C LEU A 16 -5.86 -1.13 -6.21
N PRO A 17 -6.34 -0.57 -7.33
CA PRO A 17 -6.66 -1.35 -8.51
C PRO A 17 -5.50 -2.26 -8.95
N PRO A 18 -5.77 -3.41 -9.60
CA PRO A 18 -4.74 -4.28 -10.19
C PRO A 18 -3.78 -3.54 -11.15
N SER A 19 -4.22 -2.39 -11.69
CA SER A 19 -3.44 -1.52 -12.57
C SER A 19 -2.53 -0.53 -11.84
N ARG A 20 -2.55 -0.45 -10.50
CA ARG A 20 -1.78 0.53 -9.69
C ARG A 20 -1.09 -0.05 -8.43
N PRO A 21 -0.48 -1.25 -8.48
CA PRO A 21 0.22 -1.88 -7.33
C PRO A 21 1.52 -1.15 -6.94
N THR A 22 1.99 -0.26 -7.82
CA THR A 22 3.29 0.41 -7.79
C THR A 22 3.50 1.36 -6.61
N TRP A 23 2.40 1.84 -6.02
CA TRP A 23 2.43 2.83 -4.95
C TRP A 23 2.73 2.25 -3.57
N GLY A 24 2.48 0.94 -3.37
CA GLY A 24 2.73 0.25 -2.11
C GLY A 24 4.23 0.16 -1.78
N ILE A 25 5.06 -0.12 -2.79
CA ILE A 25 6.52 -0.23 -2.62
C ILE A 25 7.20 1.14 -2.66
N LEU A 26 6.66 2.09 -3.43
CA LEU A 26 7.09 3.49 -3.39
C LEU A 26 6.76 4.21 -2.09
N GLY A 27 6.05 3.51 -1.18
CA GLY A 27 5.89 3.86 0.24
C GLY A 27 5.84 5.36 0.41
N LEU A 28 4.82 5.98 -0.22
CA LEU A 28 4.62 7.43 -0.37
C LEU A 28 5.77 8.19 0.27
N ASN A 29 6.78 8.54 -0.55
CA ASN A 29 7.84 9.47 -0.16
C ASN A 29 7.17 10.48 0.76
N ARG A 30 7.57 10.47 2.03
CA ARG A 30 6.87 11.18 3.11
C ARG A 30 7.03 12.71 3.00
N SER A 31 7.28 13.19 1.79
CA SER A 31 7.04 14.53 1.30
C SER A 31 5.55 14.69 1.08
N ASP A 32 4.86 15.23 2.10
CA ASP A 32 3.59 15.94 1.99
C ASP A 32 2.76 15.58 0.75
N THR A 33 2.26 14.35 0.67
CA THR A 33 1.29 13.99 -0.35
C THR A 33 0.02 14.77 -0.04
N LYS A 34 -0.09 15.91 -0.71
CA LYS A 34 -1.18 16.86 -0.57
C LYS A 34 -2.44 16.08 -0.94
N GLY A 35 -3.52 16.17 -0.16
CA GLY A 35 -4.71 15.29 -0.32
C GLY A 35 -5.27 15.18 -1.75
N LYS A 36 -4.96 16.15 -2.62
CA LYS A 36 -5.11 16.10 -4.08
C LYS A 36 -4.47 14.86 -4.73
N GLU A 37 -3.20 14.58 -4.45
CA GLU A 37 -2.48 13.45 -5.05
C GLU A 37 -3.07 12.09 -4.63
N ILE A 38 -3.63 12.00 -3.43
CA ILE A 38 -4.31 10.78 -2.94
C ILE A 38 -5.56 10.49 -3.79
N VAL A 39 -6.34 11.52 -4.11
CA VAL A 39 -7.50 11.38 -5.01
C VAL A 39 -7.06 11.02 -6.42
N ALA A 40 -6.05 11.71 -6.95
CA ALA A 40 -5.52 11.43 -8.27
C ALA A 40 -4.90 10.02 -8.40
N ALA A 41 -4.26 9.51 -7.34
CA ALA A 41 -3.77 8.14 -7.28
C ALA A 41 -4.90 7.11 -7.26
N GLY A 42 -6.14 7.50 -6.93
CA GLY A 42 -7.29 6.62 -6.75
C GLY A 42 -7.39 6.02 -5.34
N LEU A 43 -6.63 6.53 -4.37
CA LEU A 43 -6.67 6.11 -2.97
C LEU A 43 -7.81 6.76 -2.18
N ALA A 44 -8.32 7.89 -2.67
CA ALA A 44 -9.48 8.58 -2.13
C ALA A 44 -10.47 8.87 -3.25
N THR A 45 -11.76 8.84 -2.93
CA THR A 45 -12.84 9.03 -3.92
C THR A 45 -13.11 10.51 -4.18
N HIS A 46 -12.98 11.36 -3.15
CA HIS A 46 -13.31 12.77 -3.20
C HIS A 46 -12.30 13.62 -2.44
N PHE A 47 -12.19 14.89 -2.83
CA PHE A 47 -11.39 15.90 -2.14
C PHE A 47 -12.31 17.00 -1.60
N VAL A 48 -12.38 17.15 -0.27
CA VAL A 48 -13.20 18.18 0.40
C VAL A 48 -12.28 19.09 1.22
N PRO A 49 -12.30 20.43 1.01
CA PRO A 49 -11.57 21.37 1.85
C PRO A 49 -12.01 21.29 3.31
N SER A 50 -11.07 21.40 4.26
CA SER A 50 -11.34 21.22 5.69
C SER A 50 -12.42 22.18 6.22
N GLN A 51 -12.51 23.39 5.67
CA GLN A 51 -13.51 24.39 6.04
C GLN A 51 -14.94 23.94 5.75
N LYS A 52 -15.14 23.05 4.77
CA LYS A 52 -16.45 22.55 4.34
C LYS A 52 -16.86 21.25 5.04
N LEU A 53 -15.95 20.57 5.74
CA LEU A 53 -16.21 19.26 6.35
C LEU A 53 -17.37 19.29 7.35
N PHE A 54 -17.46 20.34 8.17
CA PHE A 54 -18.55 20.48 9.14
C PHE A 54 -19.93 20.62 8.47
N GLN A 55 -19.99 21.31 7.33
CA GLN A 55 -21.23 21.46 6.57
C GLN A 55 -21.61 20.16 5.85
N LEU A 56 -20.62 19.47 5.29
CA LEU A 56 -20.80 18.16 4.69
C LEU A 56 -21.36 17.15 5.70
N GLU A 57 -20.78 17.08 6.91
CA GLU A 57 -21.25 16.21 7.98
C GLU A 57 -22.72 16.49 8.34
N LYS A 58 -23.07 17.77 8.56
CA LYS A 58 -24.45 18.18 8.81
C LYS A 58 -25.40 17.78 7.68
N ARG A 59 -24.95 17.93 6.43
CA ARG A 59 -25.77 17.58 5.27
C ARG A 59 -25.98 16.07 5.18
N LEU A 60 -24.95 15.27 5.38
CA LEU A 60 -25.04 13.80 5.42
C LEU A 60 -25.98 13.33 6.53
N LEU A 61 -25.92 13.92 7.73
CA LEU A 61 -26.83 13.62 8.84
C LEU A 61 -28.29 13.98 8.55
N SER A 62 -28.54 14.93 7.64
CA SER A 62 -29.91 15.31 7.24
C SER A 62 -30.56 14.35 6.23
N ILE A 63 -29.80 13.43 5.64
CA ILE A 63 -30.31 12.44 4.70
C ILE A 63 -30.98 11.31 5.49
N ASN A 64 -32.30 11.19 5.38
CA ASN A 64 -33.09 10.21 6.12
C ASN A 64 -33.21 8.84 5.41
N ASN A 65 -32.53 8.63 4.29
CA ASN A 65 -32.49 7.36 3.58
C ASN A 65 -31.05 6.94 3.27
N GLY A 66 -30.80 5.63 3.22
CA GLY A 66 -29.50 5.07 2.88
C GLY A 66 -29.23 5.03 1.38
N ASP A 67 -29.84 5.91 0.59
CA ASP A 67 -29.65 5.93 -0.86
C ASP A 67 -28.24 6.40 -1.21
N GLU A 68 -27.44 5.50 -1.79
CA GLU A 68 -26.05 5.76 -2.15
C GLU A 68 -25.91 6.90 -3.17
N ASP A 69 -26.88 7.07 -4.08
CA ASP A 69 -26.82 8.12 -5.10
C ASP A 69 -27.06 9.50 -4.47
N ALA A 70 -27.99 9.60 -3.51
CA ALA A 70 -28.20 10.80 -2.71
C ALA A 70 -26.97 11.16 -1.87
N ILE A 71 -26.35 10.18 -1.22
CA ILE A 71 -25.12 10.36 -0.43
C ILE A 71 -23.98 10.87 -1.32
N ARG A 72 -23.77 10.22 -2.47
CA ARG A 72 -22.73 10.61 -3.45
C ARG A 72 -22.96 12.03 -3.98
N SER A 73 -24.20 12.40 -4.27
CA SER A 73 -24.55 13.75 -4.71
C SER A 73 -24.18 14.81 -3.67
N VAL A 74 -24.49 14.55 -2.40
CA VAL A 74 -24.10 15.43 -1.30
C VAL A 74 -22.58 15.52 -1.17
N ILE A 75 -21.83 14.42 -1.24
CA ILE A 75 -20.36 14.49 -1.18
C ILE A 75 -19.80 15.30 -2.35
N ASN A 76 -20.36 15.13 -3.55
CA ASN A 76 -19.97 15.89 -4.74
C ASN A 76 -20.20 17.40 -4.61
N GLU A 77 -21.29 17.83 -3.97
CA GLU A 77 -21.60 19.24 -3.70
C GLU A 77 -20.48 19.97 -2.95
N PHE A 78 -19.89 19.30 -1.96
CA PHE A 78 -18.81 19.85 -1.14
C PHE A 78 -17.42 19.56 -1.70
N SER A 79 -17.31 18.65 -2.66
CA SER A 79 -16.06 18.26 -3.28
C SER A 79 -15.50 19.33 -4.21
N THR A 80 -14.19 19.33 -4.40
CA THR A 80 -13.51 20.23 -5.33
C THR A 80 -12.68 19.41 -6.31
N ASN A 81 -12.72 19.79 -7.58
CA ASN A 81 -11.89 19.16 -8.60
C ASN A 81 -10.41 19.31 -8.28
N VAL A 82 -9.70 18.21 -8.45
CA VAL A 82 -8.28 18.13 -8.12
C VAL A 82 -7.45 18.38 -9.36
N HIS A 83 -6.58 19.39 -9.29
CA HIS A 83 -5.49 19.58 -10.24
C HIS A 83 -4.16 19.22 -9.58
N ILE A 84 -3.43 18.32 -10.24
CA ILE A 84 -2.13 17.82 -9.81
C ILE A 84 -1.05 18.80 -10.27
N ASP A 85 -0.02 19.00 -9.45
CA ASP A 85 1.15 19.80 -9.81
C ASP A 85 1.98 19.09 -10.89
N GLU A 86 2.59 19.84 -11.82
CA GLU A 86 3.51 19.31 -12.84
C GLU A 86 4.69 18.55 -12.21
N ARG A 87 5.10 18.96 -11.00
CA ARG A 87 6.17 18.30 -10.25
C ARG A 87 5.76 17.02 -9.53
N SER A 88 4.48 16.65 -9.60
CA SER A 88 3.98 15.45 -8.92
C SER A 88 4.62 14.18 -9.46
N ILE A 89 4.87 13.24 -8.55
CA ILE A 89 5.34 11.89 -8.87
C ILE A 89 4.34 11.14 -9.76
N LEU A 90 3.07 11.52 -9.74
CA LEU A 90 2.03 10.93 -10.60
C LEU A 90 2.33 11.15 -12.09
N ASN A 91 3.00 12.23 -12.46
CA ASN A 91 3.42 12.48 -13.85
C ASN A 91 4.57 11.56 -14.29
N LYS A 92 5.15 10.79 -13.36
CA LYS A 92 6.23 9.81 -13.62
C LYS A 92 5.71 8.38 -13.64
N LEU A 93 4.39 8.18 -13.60
CA LEU A 93 3.73 6.88 -13.53
C LEU A 93 4.19 5.87 -14.58
N SER A 94 4.38 6.30 -15.82
CA SER A 94 4.85 5.41 -16.89
C SER A 94 6.22 4.80 -16.58
N ILE A 95 7.16 5.62 -16.08
CA ILE A 95 8.50 5.18 -15.69
C ILE A 95 8.43 4.29 -14.45
N ILE A 96 7.60 4.70 -13.47
CA ILE A 96 7.37 3.95 -12.24
C ILE A 96 6.84 2.55 -12.55
N ASN A 97 5.80 2.44 -13.37
CA ASN A 97 5.22 1.15 -13.76
C ASN A 97 6.22 0.28 -14.52
N ASP A 98 7.05 0.89 -15.37
CA ASP A 98 8.11 0.18 -16.09
C ASP A 98 9.26 -0.29 -15.18
N CYS A 99 9.54 0.39 -14.06
CA CYS A 99 10.50 -0.10 -13.07
C CYS A 99 9.95 -1.28 -12.26
N PHE A 100 8.65 -1.25 -11.96
CA PHE A 100 7.98 -2.25 -11.12
C PHE A 100 7.31 -3.38 -11.93
N SER A 101 7.65 -3.50 -13.22
CA SER A 101 7.21 -4.60 -14.07
C SER A 101 8.02 -5.88 -13.85
N GLY A 102 9.19 -5.79 -13.20
CA GLY A 102 10.02 -6.94 -12.84
C GLY A 102 9.33 -7.90 -11.88
N GLU A 103 9.73 -9.18 -11.95
CA GLU A 103 9.16 -10.26 -11.15
C GLU A 103 9.90 -10.47 -9.82
N SER A 104 11.12 -9.94 -9.72
CA SER A 104 11.96 -9.98 -8.52
C SER A 104 12.33 -8.57 -8.01
N MET A 105 12.71 -8.48 -6.73
CA MET A 105 13.11 -7.19 -6.15
C MET A 105 14.44 -6.72 -6.75
N GLU A 106 15.31 -7.66 -7.10
CA GLU A 106 16.56 -7.46 -7.81
C GLU A 106 16.33 -6.79 -9.17
N GLU A 107 15.45 -7.35 -10.01
CA GLU A 107 15.06 -6.75 -11.30
C GLU A 107 14.48 -5.34 -11.15
N ILE A 108 13.67 -5.13 -10.12
CA ILE A 108 13.09 -3.81 -9.85
C ILE A 108 14.18 -2.81 -9.49
N MET A 109 15.15 -3.17 -8.65
CA MET A 109 16.28 -2.29 -8.31
C MET A 109 17.12 -1.99 -9.54
N ASP A 110 17.47 -3.01 -10.33
CA ASP A 110 18.28 -2.86 -11.55
C ASP A 110 17.57 -1.94 -12.56
N SER A 111 16.25 -2.08 -12.71
CA SER A 111 15.43 -1.24 -13.58
C SER A 111 15.40 0.22 -13.13
N PHE A 112 15.38 0.47 -11.81
CA PHE A 112 15.54 1.82 -11.27
C PHE A 112 16.95 2.38 -11.52
N GLU A 113 17.99 1.59 -11.27
CA GLU A 113 19.39 2.01 -11.47
C GLU A 113 19.66 2.37 -12.93
N ALA A 114 19.23 1.53 -13.87
CA ALA A 114 19.40 1.77 -15.32
C ALA A 114 18.67 3.04 -15.82
N LYS A 115 17.68 3.53 -15.07
CA LYS A 115 16.92 4.74 -15.41
C LYS A 115 17.33 5.97 -14.61
N ALA A 116 18.16 5.82 -13.58
CA ALA A 116 18.58 6.91 -12.71
C ALA A 116 19.41 7.97 -13.45
N ASP A 117 20.25 7.55 -14.40
CA ASP A 117 21.15 8.44 -15.16
C ASP A 117 20.46 9.22 -16.29
N LYS A 118 19.17 8.96 -16.56
CA LYS A 118 18.41 9.65 -17.61
C LYS A 118 17.97 11.04 -17.13
N LYS A 119 18.12 12.05 -18.00
CA LYS A 119 17.71 13.44 -17.71
C LYS A 119 16.23 13.50 -17.28
N GLY A 120 15.96 14.08 -16.12
CA GLY A 120 14.61 14.22 -15.56
C GLY A 120 14.16 13.10 -14.62
N ASN A 121 15.08 12.16 -14.31
CA ASN A 121 14.86 11.06 -13.37
C ASN A 121 15.59 11.21 -12.03
N ASP A 122 15.99 12.43 -11.66
CA ASP A 122 16.69 12.73 -10.40
C ASP A 122 15.90 12.27 -9.16
N TRP A 123 14.58 12.08 -9.29
CA TRP A 123 13.69 11.54 -8.25
C TRP A 123 13.93 10.05 -7.94
N ILE A 124 14.59 9.30 -8.83
CA ILE A 124 14.88 7.87 -8.65
C ILE A 124 15.96 7.66 -7.59
N VAL A 125 16.98 8.52 -7.56
CA VAL A 125 18.11 8.42 -6.61
C VAL A 125 17.65 8.36 -5.14
N PRO A 126 16.77 9.26 -4.64
CA PRO A 126 16.26 9.15 -3.27
C PRO A 126 15.35 7.93 -3.07
N VAL A 127 14.63 7.45 -4.09
CA VAL A 127 13.83 6.21 -4.02
C VAL A 127 14.73 5.00 -3.81
N LEU A 128 15.75 4.83 -4.67
CA LEU A 128 16.76 3.77 -4.54
C LEU A 128 17.45 3.80 -3.18
N LYS A 129 17.80 4.99 -2.69
CA LYS A 129 18.40 5.16 -1.35
C LYS A 129 17.46 4.67 -0.24
N ASN A 130 16.16 4.86 -0.38
CA ASN A 130 15.18 4.37 0.60
C ASN A 130 15.00 2.86 0.51
N LEU A 131 14.92 2.31 -0.71
CA LEU A 131 14.83 0.86 -0.92
C LEU A 131 16.05 0.13 -0.34
N LYS A 132 17.26 0.63 -0.61
CA LYS A 132 18.52 0.07 -0.06
C LYS A 132 18.64 0.16 1.46
N LYS A 133 17.84 1.00 2.13
CA LYS A 133 17.78 1.10 3.60
C LYS A 133 16.73 0.20 4.23
N ALA A 134 15.78 -0.30 3.46
CA ALA A 134 14.73 -1.19 3.95
C ALA A 134 15.28 -2.60 4.22
N SER A 135 14.55 -3.39 5.00
CA SER A 135 14.85 -4.81 5.20
C SER A 135 14.72 -5.56 3.87
N PRO A 136 15.76 -6.29 3.42
CA PRO A 136 15.69 -7.14 2.22
C PRO A 136 14.55 -8.16 2.30
N THR A 137 14.40 -8.82 3.46
CA THR A 137 13.32 -9.77 3.74
C THR A 137 11.95 -9.11 3.60
N GLY A 138 11.78 -7.93 4.22
CA GLY A 138 10.53 -7.16 4.16
C GLY A 138 10.17 -6.74 2.73
N LEU A 139 11.16 -6.36 1.91
CA LEU A 139 10.93 -6.01 0.51
C LEU A 139 10.43 -7.21 -0.31
N LYS A 140 11.07 -8.37 -0.21
CA LYS A 140 10.65 -9.57 -0.95
C LYS A 140 9.27 -10.08 -0.50
N ILE A 141 9.00 -10.12 0.80
CA ILE A 141 7.67 -10.44 1.34
C ILE A 141 6.61 -9.49 0.76
N THR A 142 6.90 -8.19 0.76
CA THR A 142 5.96 -7.17 0.25
C THR A 142 5.68 -7.36 -1.24
N LEU A 143 6.74 -7.56 -2.05
CA LEU A 143 6.59 -7.78 -3.49
C LEU A 143 5.73 -9.01 -3.78
N ARG A 144 6.04 -10.15 -3.15
CA ARG A 144 5.29 -11.39 -3.31
C ARG A 144 3.83 -11.23 -2.89
N SER A 145 3.58 -10.58 -1.76
CA SER A 145 2.22 -10.32 -1.29
C SER A 145 1.41 -9.46 -2.27
N ILE A 146 2.04 -8.44 -2.87
CA ILE A 146 1.43 -7.61 -3.90
C ILE A 146 1.11 -8.42 -5.15
N LEU A 147 2.06 -9.24 -5.64
CA LEU A 147 1.88 -10.03 -6.86
C LEU A 147 0.77 -11.06 -6.71
N GLU A 148 0.76 -11.84 -5.62
CA GLU A 148 -0.29 -12.81 -5.30
C GLU A 148 -1.66 -12.14 -5.07
N GLY A 149 -1.67 -10.93 -4.50
CA GLY A 149 -2.90 -10.19 -4.22
C GLY A 149 -3.68 -9.75 -5.46
N ARG A 150 -3.05 -9.69 -6.63
CA ARG A 150 -3.71 -9.23 -7.88
C ARG A 150 -4.79 -10.19 -8.37
N THR A 151 -4.64 -11.48 -8.06
CA THR A 151 -5.53 -12.56 -8.49
C THR A 151 -6.45 -13.08 -7.38
N GLN A 152 -6.29 -12.58 -6.15
CA GLN A 152 -7.01 -13.04 -4.96
C GLN A 152 -8.18 -12.12 -4.55
N THR A 153 -9.15 -12.69 -3.86
CA THR A 153 -10.24 -11.99 -3.17
C THR A 153 -9.75 -11.28 -1.90
N LEU A 154 -10.57 -10.39 -1.32
CA LEU A 154 -10.23 -9.71 -0.06
C LEU A 154 -9.99 -10.72 1.06
N SER A 155 -10.86 -11.71 1.15
CA SER A 155 -10.79 -12.74 2.18
C SER A 155 -9.50 -13.56 2.07
N GLU A 156 -9.08 -13.91 0.85
CA GLU A 156 -7.81 -14.62 0.62
C GLU A 156 -6.61 -13.74 0.96
N CYS A 157 -6.60 -12.48 0.52
CA CYS A 157 -5.56 -11.52 0.87
C CYS A 157 -5.47 -11.35 2.39
N LEU A 158 -6.59 -11.16 3.10
CA LEU A 158 -6.60 -11.00 4.55
C LEU A 158 -6.02 -12.22 5.28
N ARG A 159 -6.34 -13.44 4.83
CA ARG A 159 -5.72 -14.66 5.39
C ARG A 159 -4.21 -14.68 5.13
N ARG A 160 -3.77 -14.34 3.93
CA ARG A 160 -2.34 -14.26 3.59
C ARG A 160 -1.63 -13.21 4.46
N GLU A 161 -2.15 -11.99 4.54
CA GLU A 161 -1.58 -10.91 5.38
C GLU A 161 -1.52 -11.30 6.86
N PHE A 162 -2.53 -12.04 7.34
CA PHE A 162 -2.54 -12.58 8.70
C PHE A 162 -1.39 -13.58 8.92
N ARG A 163 -1.20 -14.55 8.01
CA ARG A 163 -0.06 -15.48 8.06
C ARG A 163 1.26 -14.75 8.06
N ILE A 164 1.43 -13.79 7.15
CA ILE A 164 2.66 -13.00 7.06
C ILE A 164 2.92 -12.29 8.39
N THR A 165 1.90 -11.63 8.95
CA THR A 165 2.01 -10.90 10.22
C THR A 165 2.39 -11.83 11.37
N VAL A 166 1.67 -12.94 11.56
CA VAL A 166 1.92 -13.87 12.65
C VAL A 166 3.29 -14.52 12.53
N ASN A 167 3.68 -14.97 11.34
CA ASN A 167 4.99 -15.60 11.14
C ASN A 167 6.15 -14.60 11.24
N THR A 168 5.92 -13.33 10.90
CA THR A 168 6.87 -12.23 11.15
C THR A 168 7.05 -11.98 12.64
N LEU A 169 5.95 -11.96 13.41
CA LEU A 169 6.00 -11.79 14.87
C LEU A 169 6.63 -12.98 15.59
N ARG A 170 6.58 -14.18 15.01
CA ARG A 170 7.24 -15.38 15.53
C ARG A 170 8.72 -15.46 15.11
N SER A 171 9.23 -14.44 14.41
CA SER A 171 10.61 -14.41 13.87
C SER A 171 10.98 -15.65 13.05
N ILE A 172 10.05 -16.17 12.23
CA ILE A 172 10.30 -17.41 11.47
C ILE A 172 11.48 -17.26 10.50
N LEU A 173 11.66 -16.08 9.90
CA LEU A 173 12.79 -15.81 8.99
C LEU A 173 13.88 -14.93 9.58
N SER A 174 13.46 -13.90 10.30
CA SER A 174 14.36 -12.86 10.78
C SER A 174 13.73 -12.09 11.93
N ASP A 175 14.58 -11.46 12.73
CA ASP A 175 14.19 -10.50 13.77
C ASP A 175 14.06 -9.08 13.23
N ASP A 176 14.02 -8.90 11.90
CA ASP A 176 13.98 -7.58 11.23
C ASP A 176 12.80 -6.74 11.69
N PHE A 177 11.67 -7.34 12.05
CA PHE A 177 10.54 -6.61 12.60
C PHE A 177 10.90 -5.89 13.91
N TYR A 178 11.51 -6.62 14.84
CA TYR A 178 11.94 -6.09 16.13
C TYR A 178 13.10 -5.10 15.98
N GLU A 179 14.05 -5.40 15.10
CA GLU A 179 15.17 -4.51 14.80
C GLU A 179 14.69 -3.19 14.18
N GLY A 180 13.69 -3.25 13.28
CA GLY A 180 13.09 -2.06 12.70
C GLY A 180 12.40 -1.18 13.74
N ILE A 181 11.70 -1.80 14.69
CA ILE A 181 11.10 -1.10 15.84
C ILE A 181 12.20 -0.48 16.72
N ARG A 182 13.25 -1.24 17.06
CA ARG A 182 14.37 -0.76 17.85
C ARG A 182 14.99 0.49 17.21
N ALA A 183 15.42 0.38 15.96
CA ALA A 183 16.12 1.44 15.25
C ALA A 183 15.27 2.71 15.03
N THR A 184 13.94 2.56 14.90
CA THR A 184 13.06 3.67 14.51
C THR A 184 12.33 4.31 15.69
N ILE A 185 11.90 3.52 16.67
CA ILE A 185 10.99 3.95 17.73
C ILE A 185 11.70 3.99 19.09
N ILE A 186 12.49 2.95 19.40
CA ILE A 186 13.13 2.80 20.71
C ILE A 186 14.40 3.64 20.77
N ASP A 187 15.43 3.22 20.03
CA ASP A 187 16.75 3.85 20.04
C ASP A 187 16.81 5.06 19.11
N LYS A 188 15.95 5.08 18.08
CA LYS A 188 15.83 6.17 17.09
C LYS A 188 17.16 6.49 16.37
N ASP A 189 18.06 5.51 16.29
CA ASP A 189 19.35 5.62 15.63
C ASP A 189 19.23 5.69 14.09
N LYS A 190 18.10 5.21 13.54
CA LYS A 190 17.85 5.08 12.10
C LYS A 190 18.92 4.24 11.38
N SER A 191 19.56 3.32 12.09
CA SER A 191 20.58 2.41 11.60
C SER A 191 20.21 0.96 11.95
N PRO A 192 19.13 0.43 11.34
CA PRO A 192 18.76 -0.96 11.53
C PRO A 192 19.81 -1.91 10.96
N LYS A 193 20.05 -3.01 11.67
CA LYS A 193 20.97 -4.09 11.30
C LYS A 193 20.18 -5.29 10.81
N TRP A 194 19.77 -5.23 9.55
CA TRP A 194 18.97 -6.28 8.92
C TRP A 194 19.73 -7.60 8.82
N ASN A 195 19.01 -8.71 9.03
CA ASN A 195 19.53 -10.06 8.87
C ASN A 195 18.52 -10.93 8.11
N PRO A 196 18.80 -11.33 6.86
CA PRO A 196 19.99 -11.02 6.07
C PRO A 196 20.10 -9.54 5.65
N SER A 197 21.34 -9.08 5.44
CA SER A 197 21.63 -7.68 5.09
C SER A 197 21.52 -7.36 3.59
N THR A 198 21.35 -8.36 2.72
CA THR A 198 21.31 -8.22 1.26
C THR A 198 20.22 -9.09 0.64
N LEU A 199 19.71 -8.70 -0.54
CA LEU A 199 18.59 -9.37 -1.21
C LEU A 199 18.93 -10.79 -1.69
N ASP A 200 20.16 -11.00 -2.15
CA ASP A 200 20.69 -12.29 -2.65
C ASP A 200 20.72 -13.40 -1.58
N LYS A 201 20.64 -13.01 -0.30
CA LYS A 201 20.64 -13.92 0.85
C LYS A 201 19.23 -14.23 1.37
N VAL A 202 18.21 -13.67 0.75
CA VAL A 202 16.80 -14.00 1.04
C VAL A 202 16.35 -15.03 0.00
N TYR A 203 16.26 -16.29 0.42
CA TYR A 203 15.90 -17.41 -0.45
C TYR A 203 14.39 -17.64 -0.50
N ASP A 204 13.88 -18.12 -1.63
CA ASP A 204 12.45 -18.33 -1.83
C ASP A 204 11.89 -19.44 -0.93
N GLU A 205 12.68 -20.48 -0.65
CA GLU A 205 12.28 -21.57 0.26
C GLU A 205 12.06 -21.07 1.68
N GLN A 206 12.83 -20.06 2.09
CA GLN A 206 12.64 -19.38 3.37
C GLN A 206 11.36 -18.53 3.32
N LEU A 207 11.17 -17.75 2.26
CA LEU A 207 9.96 -16.96 2.08
C LEU A 207 8.69 -17.81 2.12
N ASP A 208 8.69 -19.00 1.53
CA ASP A 208 7.53 -19.92 1.54
C ASP A 208 7.02 -20.22 2.95
N LEU A 209 7.90 -20.30 3.95
CA LEU A 209 7.51 -20.56 5.35
C LEU A 209 6.62 -19.46 5.93
N ILE A 210 6.76 -18.21 5.47
CA ILE A 210 5.94 -17.09 5.91
C ILE A 210 4.52 -17.16 5.36
N PHE A 211 4.36 -17.67 4.13
CA PHE A 211 3.08 -17.72 3.42
C PHE A 211 2.32 -19.04 3.66
N LYS A 212 3.01 -20.06 4.18
CA LYS A 212 2.43 -21.39 4.46
C LYS A 212 1.20 -21.28 5.39
N PRO A 213 0.08 -21.95 5.06
CA PRO A 213 -1.03 -22.09 5.99
C PRO A 213 -0.60 -22.73 7.32
N PHE A 214 -1.26 -22.35 8.40
CA PHE A 214 -1.07 -23.02 9.69
C PHE A 214 -1.61 -24.46 9.62
N GLU A 215 -0.91 -25.40 10.27
CA GLU A 215 -1.32 -26.82 10.28
C GLU A 215 -2.65 -27.01 11.00
N GLU A 216 -2.86 -26.29 12.10
CA GLU A 216 -4.11 -26.29 12.82
C GLU A 216 -5.04 -25.20 12.27
N HIS A 217 -6.21 -25.62 11.75
CA HIS A 217 -7.16 -24.72 11.10
C HIS A 217 -7.72 -23.60 12.01
N ASN A 218 -7.80 -23.86 13.32
CA ASN A 218 -8.22 -22.89 14.33
C ASN A 218 -7.22 -21.74 14.53
N LEU A 219 -5.97 -21.90 14.11
CA LEU A 219 -4.95 -20.84 14.16
C LEU A 219 -5.01 -19.91 12.95
N GLU A 220 -5.74 -20.29 11.90
CA GLU A 220 -5.92 -19.46 10.70
C GLU A 220 -6.95 -18.35 10.93
N LEU A 221 -6.84 -17.24 10.18
CA LEU A 221 -7.83 -16.17 10.22
C LEU A 221 -9.20 -16.66 9.72
N GLN A 222 -10.15 -16.72 10.66
CA GLN A 222 -11.55 -17.03 10.39
C GLN A 222 -12.31 -15.75 10.05
N ILE A 223 -12.66 -15.59 8.78
CA ILE A 223 -13.41 -14.44 8.29
C ILE A 223 -14.90 -14.80 8.31
N PRO A 224 -15.76 -14.03 9.04
CA PRO A 224 -17.19 -14.31 9.09
C PRO A 224 -17.80 -14.23 7.68
N ILE A 225 -18.39 -15.33 7.22
CA ILE A 225 -19.14 -15.40 5.97
C ILE A 225 -20.61 -15.13 6.31
N GLN A 226 -20.96 -13.90 6.69
CA GLN A 226 -22.36 -13.50 6.68
C GLN A 226 -22.66 -12.94 5.30
N GLU A 227 -23.25 -13.78 4.44
CA GLU A 227 -23.63 -13.44 3.05
C GLU A 227 -24.51 -12.17 2.99
N ASP A 228 -25.30 -11.91 4.02
CA ASP A 228 -26.21 -10.76 4.09
C ASP A 228 -25.56 -9.44 4.54
N VAL A 229 -24.28 -9.45 4.95
CA VAL A 229 -23.59 -8.28 5.54
C VAL A 229 -22.25 -7.96 4.85
N CYS A 230 -21.87 -8.69 3.81
CA CYS A 230 -20.69 -8.33 3.03
C CYS A 230 -20.96 -7.05 2.22
N ARG A 231 -20.78 -5.89 2.87
CA ARG A 231 -21.02 -4.55 2.30
C ARG A 231 -20.11 -4.21 1.12
N TRP A 232 -19.08 -5.03 0.85
CA TRP A 232 -18.09 -4.78 -0.19
C TRP A 232 -17.96 -6.01 -1.09
N GLY A 233 -18.59 -5.96 -2.26
CA GLY A 233 -18.66 -7.06 -3.24
C GLY A 233 -17.39 -7.30 -4.06
N GLY A 234 -16.23 -6.87 -3.56
CA GLY A 234 -14.95 -6.99 -4.27
C GLY A 234 -14.43 -5.66 -4.79
N LYS A 235 -13.58 -5.71 -5.83
CA LYS A 235 -12.65 -4.64 -6.23
C LYS A 235 -13.25 -3.23 -6.30
N TYR A 236 -12.42 -2.22 -5.98
CA TYR A 236 -12.78 -0.80 -6.04
C TYR A 236 -13.38 -0.40 -7.40
N GLU A 237 -12.90 -0.99 -8.50
CA GLU A 237 -13.43 -0.72 -9.84
C GLU A 237 -14.94 -0.94 -9.96
N ASN A 238 -15.50 -1.84 -9.16
CA ASN A 238 -16.91 -2.20 -9.15
C ASN A 238 -17.75 -1.33 -8.21
N SER A 239 -17.12 -0.42 -7.44
CA SER A 239 -17.81 0.50 -6.54
C SER A 239 -18.50 1.64 -7.30
N ARG A 240 -19.65 2.10 -6.79
CA ARG A 240 -20.32 3.32 -7.29
C ARG A 240 -19.49 4.61 -7.10
N TYR A 241 -18.43 4.53 -6.29
CA TYR A 241 -17.47 5.61 -6.04
C TYR A 241 -16.17 5.45 -6.83
N CYS A 242 -16.11 4.49 -7.76
CA CYS A 242 -14.97 4.33 -8.65
C CYS A 242 -14.81 5.59 -9.52
N LEU A 243 -13.60 6.17 -9.50
CA LEU A 243 -13.20 7.19 -10.46
C LEU A 243 -13.06 6.51 -11.83
N ARG A 244 -14.12 6.59 -12.64
CA ARG A 244 -14.08 6.10 -14.03
C ARG A 244 -13.04 6.93 -14.79
N THR A 245 -11.90 6.31 -15.09
CA THR A 245 -10.98 6.83 -16.09
C THR A 245 -11.65 6.66 -17.45
N ASN A 246 -11.95 7.78 -18.12
CA ASN A 246 -12.24 7.76 -19.56
C ASN A 246 -11.02 7.27 -20.33
#